data_AF-A0AB39J7W0-F1
#
_entry.id   AF-A0AB39J7W0-F1
#
_cell.length_a   1.000
_cell.length_b   1.000
_cell.length_c   1.000
_cell.angle_alpha   90.00
_cell.angle_beta   90.00
_cell.angle_gamma   90.00
#
_symmetry.space_group_name_H-M   'P 1'
#
loop_
_entity.id
_entity.type
_entity.pdbx_description
1 polymer ?
#
loop_
_entity_poly.entity_id
_entity_poly.type
_entity_poly.pdbx_seq_one_letter_code
_entity_poly.pdbx_strand_id
1 'polypeptide(L)'
;MFSFSITGDRGHIYWSSNQKQKAHGFFIGKLKLRYKSGFKRDVPFRGFGIPGVDFSYVVHVNKNKGGKVYLTGSAEDSFEDRFPVLPGFFVSF
;
A
#
# COMPACT_ATOMS: atom_id res chain seq x y z
N MET A 1 0.20 -8.84 -5.26
CA MET A 1 0.90 -8.98 -3.96
C MET A 1 1.27 -7.59 -3.45
N PHE A 2 1.37 -7.38 -2.14
CA PHE A 2 1.95 -6.14 -1.59
C PHE A 2 3.26 -6.47 -0.89
N SER A 3 4.25 -5.61 -1.08
CA SER A 3 5.45 -5.59 -0.26
C SER A 3 5.79 -4.17 0.15
N PHE A 4 6.50 -4.04 1.27
CA PHE A 4 6.97 -2.76 1.75
C PHE A 4 8.44 -2.91 2.13
N SER A 5 9.28 -2.03 1.59
CA SER A 5 10.70 -1.94 1.95
C SER A 5 11.03 -0.53 2.41
N ILE A 6 12.09 -0.38 3.18
CA ILE A 6 12.55 0.93 3.66
C ILE A 6 14.01 1.13 3.35
N THR A 7 14.31 2.28 2.75
CA THR A 7 15.65 2.75 2.41
C THR A 7 15.82 4.15 2.98
N GLY A 8 16.63 4.29 4.04
CA GLY A 8 16.76 5.54 4.79
C GLY A 8 15.41 5.98 5.37
N ASP A 9 15.03 7.25 5.14
CA ASP A 9 13.73 7.82 5.55
C ASP A 9 12.63 7.67 4.48
N ARG A 10 12.79 6.73 3.55
CA ARG A 10 11.83 6.44 2.48
C ARG A 10 11.32 5.01 2.59
N GLY A 11 10.01 4.86 2.58
CA GLY A 11 9.32 3.59 2.50
C GLY A 11 8.79 3.40 1.10
N HIS A 12 9.17 2.31 0.45
CA HIS A 12 8.73 1.92 -0.87
C HIS A 12 7.65 0.85 -0.73
N ILE A 13 6.46 1.16 -1.22
CA ILE A 13 5.35 0.21 -1.28
C ILE A 13 5.30 -0.29 -2.70
N TYR A 14 5.39 -1.61 -2.85
CA TYR A 14 5.20 -2.27 -4.12
C TYR A 14 3.86 -2.97 -4.09
N TRP A 15 3.13 -2.84 -5.19
CA TRP A 15 1.87 -3.51 -5.40
C TRP A 15 1.82 -4.12 -6.78
N SER A 16 1.34 -5.34 -6.84
CA SER A 16 0.95 -6.02 -8.07
C SER A 16 -0.49 -6.54 -7.96
N SER A 17 -1.28 -6.38 -9.02
CA SER A 17 -2.52 -7.14 -9.13
C SER A 17 -2.16 -8.60 -9.42
N ASN A 18 -2.82 -9.54 -8.73
CA ASN A 18 -2.56 -10.95 -9.01
C ASN A 18 -3.25 -11.31 -10.34
N GLN A 19 -2.65 -12.20 -11.14
CA GLN A 19 -3.16 -12.60 -12.47
C GLN A 19 -4.62 -13.10 -12.50
N LYS A 20 -5.21 -13.41 -11.33
CA LYS A 20 -6.60 -13.82 -11.20
C LYS A 20 -7.62 -12.65 -11.22
N GLN A 21 -7.17 -11.40 -11.05
CA GLN A 21 -8.03 -10.24 -11.30
C GLN A 21 -8.06 -10.02 -12.81
N LYS A 22 -9.19 -10.37 -13.44
CA LYS A 22 -9.38 -10.37 -14.90
C LYS A 22 -9.36 -8.98 -15.55
N ALA A 23 -9.19 -7.91 -14.78
CA ALA A 23 -9.34 -6.55 -15.25
C ALA A 23 -8.28 -5.61 -14.63
N HIS A 24 -8.01 -4.52 -15.35
CA HIS A 24 -7.10 -3.47 -14.92
C HIS A 24 -7.68 -2.85 -13.64
N GLY A 25 -6.90 -2.86 -12.57
CA GLY A 25 -7.37 -2.44 -11.26
C GLY A 25 -6.79 -1.10 -10.85
N PHE A 26 -7.65 -0.16 -10.44
CA PHE A 26 -7.23 1.02 -9.68
C PHE A 26 -7.29 0.70 -8.20
N PHE A 27 -6.16 0.77 -7.51
CA PHE A 27 -6.15 0.80 -6.06
C PHE A 27 -6.41 2.21 -5.55
N ILE A 28 -7.37 2.34 -4.64
CA ILE A 28 -7.62 3.58 -3.90
C ILE A 28 -7.66 3.24 -2.41
N GLY A 29 -6.75 3.82 -1.65
CA GLY A 29 -6.69 3.57 -0.22
C GLY A 29 -5.86 4.59 0.55
N LYS A 30 -5.55 4.21 1.79
CA LYS A 30 -4.75 4.99 2.73
C LYS A 30 -3.75 4.08 3.43
N LEU A 31 -2.54 4.59 3.54
CA LEU A 31 -1.46 4.03 4.35
C LEU A 31 -1.51 4.68 5.71
N LYS A 32 -1.67 3.86 6.74
CA LYS A 32 -1.73 4.28 8.13
C LYS A 32 -0.37 4.01 8.76
N LEU A 33 0.45 5.05 8.88
CA LEU A 33 1.73 5.01 9.59
C LEU A 33 1.48 5.17 11.09
N ARG A 34 1.93 4.21 11.88
CA ARG A 34 1.78 4.19 13.34
C ARG A 34 3.16 4.02 13.96
N TYR A 35 3.71 5.09 14.51
CA TYR A 35 5.06 5.11 15.06
C TYR A 35 5.09 4.64 16.51
N LYS A 36 6.21 4.04 16.95
CA LYS A 36 6.37 3.61 18.36
C LYS A 36 6.27 4.78 19.35
N SER A 37 6.62 5.99 18.90
CA SER A 37 6.48 7.22 19.70
C SER A 37 5.02 7.67 19.91
N GLY A 38 4.03 6.94 19.40
CA GLY A 38 2.61 7.32 19.44
C GLY A 38 2.17 8.27 18.32
N PHE A 39 3.10 8.82 17.53
CA PHE A 39 2.77 9.64 16.37
C PHE A 39 2.04 8.81 15.29
N LYS A 40 1.03 9.42 14.64
CA LYS A 40 0.21 8.75 13.63
C LYS A 40 0.09 9.64 12.39
N ARG A 41 0.19 9.04 11.21
CA ARG A 41 0.01 9.74 9.93
C ARG A 41 -0.74 8.84 8.95
N ASP A 42 -1.75 9.39 8.30
CA ASP A 42 -2.49 8.69 7.25
C ASP A 42 -2.13 9.34 5.90
N VAL A 43 -1.66 8.53 4.95
CA VAL A 43 -1.22 8.99 3.63
C VAL A 43 -2.14 8.40 2.57
N PRO A 44 -2.83 9.21 1.75
CA PRO A 44 -3.61 8.69 0.64
C PRO A 44 -2.67 8.00 -0.36
N PHE A 45 -3.11 6.85 -0.87
CA PHE A 45 -2.36 6.09 -1.85
C PHE A 45 -3.31 5.66 -2.95
N ARG A 46 -2.92 5.97 -4.19
CA ARG A 46 -3.59 5.53 -5.40
C ARG A 46 -2.54 4.87 -6.29
N GLY A 47 -2.87 3.72 -6.86
CA GLY A 47 -1.97 2.97 -7.73
C GLY A 47 -2.75 2.29 -8.83
N PHE A 48 -2.16 2.19 -10.01
CA PHE A 48 -2.73 1.43 -11.11
C PHE A 48 -1.99 0.10 -11.24
N GLY A 49 -2.75 -0.99 -11.30
CA GLY A 49 -2.21 -2.35 -11.31
C GLY A 49 -2.72 -3.07 -12.51
N ILE A 50 -1.79 -3.41 -13.38
CA ILE A 50 -2.02 -4.27 -14.53
C ILE A 50 -1.35 -5.61 -14.21
N PRO A 51 -1.94 -6.76 -14.59
CA PRO A 51 -1.24 -8.03 -14.48
C PRO A 51 0.16 -7.97 -15.11
N GLY A 52 1.18 -8.31 -14.34
CA GLY A 52 2.59 -8.26 -14.79
C GLY A 52 3.26 -6.88 -14.70
N VAL A 53 2.57 -5.85 -14.21
CA VAL A 53 3.15 -4.52 -13.94
C VAL A 53 3.14 -4.26 -12.44
N ASP A 54 4.33 -4.05 -11.87
CA ASP A 54 4.49 -3.67 -10.48
C ASP A 54 4.37 -2.14 -10.35
N PHE A 55 3.40 -1.68 -9.57
CA PHE A 55 3.31 -0.28 -9.17
C PHE A 55 4.15 -0.05 -7.91
N SER A 56 4.88 1.06 -7.87
CA SER A 56 5.60 1.47 -6.67
C SER A 56 5.22 2.89 -6.24
N TYR A 57 5.14 3.12 -4.94
CA TYR A 57 4.93 4.44 -4.36
C TYR A 57 5.86 4.65 -3.18
N VAL A 58 6.36 5.88 -3.09
CA VAL A 58 7.29 6.27 -2.04
C VAL A 58 6.54 7.10 -1.00
N VAL A 59 6.60 6.66 0.26
CA VAL A 59 6.19 7.43 1.41
C VAL A 59 7.39 7.83 2.24
N HIS A 60 7.38 9.06 2.75
CA HIS A 60 8.38 9.46 3.75
C HIS A 60 8.03 8.80 5.09
N VAL A 61 8.99 8.05 5.62
CA VAL A 61 8.92 7.38 6.91
C VAL A 61 10.12 7.80 7.73
N ASN A 62 9.92 8.21 8.98
CA ASN A 62 11.05 8.44 9.87
C ASN A 62 11.50 7.10 10.45
N LYS A 63 12.53 6.48 9.85
CA LYS A 63 12.96 5.13 10.22
C LYS A 63 13.45 5.07 11.68
N ASN A 64 14.08 6.12 12.16
CA ASN A 64 14.63 6.19 13.52
C ASN A 64 13.57 6.09 14.62
N LYS A 65 12.29 6.35 14.30
CA LYS A 65 11.18 6.21 15.25
C LYS A 65 10.54 4.83 15.24
N GLY A 66 10.80 4.02 14.20
CA GLY A 66 10.17 2.72 13.96
C GLY A 66 8.63 2.76 13.98
N GLY A 67 7.98 1.65 13.66
CA GLY A 67 6.53 1.59 13.67
C GLY A 67 5.92 0.44 12.90
N LYS A 68 4.64 0.61 12.58
CA LYS A 68 3.87 -0.26 11.71
C LYS A 68 3.22 0.58 10.62
N VAL A 69 3.30 0.10 9.39
CA VAL A 69 2.50 0.61 8.28
C VAL A 69 1.34 -0.34 8.09
N TYR A 70 0.12 0.17 8.09
CA TYR A 70 -1.06 -0.59 7.70
C TYR A 70 -1.56 -0.07 6.36
N LEU A 71 -1.88 -0.98 5.45
CA LEU A 71 -2.57 -0.61 4.22
C LEU A 71 -4.06 -0.89 4.40
N THR A 72 -4.89 0.10 4.07
CA THR A 72 -6.34 -0.07 4.03
C THR A 72 -6.89 0.55 2.75
N GLY A 73 -7.78 -0.12 2.06
CA GLY A 73 -8.42 0.41 0.86
C GLY A 73 -9.11 -0.67 0.03
N SER A 74 -9.54 -0.25 -1.15
CA SER A 74 -10.24 -1.09 -2.10
C SER A 74 -9.54 -1.00 -3.46
N ALA A 75 -9.58 -2.10 -4.20
CA ALA A 75 -9.27 -2.13 -5.62
C ALA A 75 -10.60 -2.00 -6.35
N GLU A 76 -10.63 -1.19 -7.37
CA GLU A 76 -11.73 -1.03 -8.30
C GLU A 76 -11.27 -1.61 -9.64
N ASP A 77 -12.03 -2.50 -10.25
CA ASP A 77 -11.68 -3.03 -11.56
C ASP A 77 -12.25 -2.18 -12.70
N SER A 78 -12.04 -2.61 -13.95
CA SER A 78 -12.49 -1.88 -15.14
C SER A 78 -14.02 -1.86 -15.32
N PHE A 79 -14.75 -2.62 -14.51
CA PHE A 79 -16.22 -2.68 -14.47
C PHE A 79 -16.78 -1.96 -13.23
N GLU A 80 -15.95 -1.17 -12.53
CA GLU A 80 -16.28 -0.44 -11.31
C GLU A 80 -16.56 -1.34 -10.09
N ASP A 81 -16.31 -2.64 -10.19
CA ASP A 81 -16.48 -3.55 -9.06
C ASP A 81 -15.37 -3.32 -8.03
N ARG A 82 -15.79 -3.13 -6.76
CA ARG A 82 -14.88 -2.85 -5.65
C ARG A 82 -14.59 -4.07 -4.82
N PHE A 83 -13.32 -4.38 -4.66
CA PHE A 83 -12.81 -5.48 -3.87
C PHE A 83 -11.98 -4.97 -2.71
N PRO A 84 -12.21 -5.43 -1.47
CA PRO A 84 -11.34 -5.09 -0.36
C PRO A 84 -9.97 -5.67 -0.61
N VAL A 85 -8.93 -4.84 -0.47
CA VAL A 85 -7.57 -5.31 -0.68
C VAL A 85 -6.95 -5.58 0.66
N LEU A 86 -6.71 -6.88 0.89
CA LEU A 86 -5.94 -7.42 2.02
C LEU A 86 -6.32 -6.79 3.37
N PRO A 87 -7.49 -7.14 3.93
CA PRO A 87 -7.82 -6.75 5.30
C PRO A 87 -6.69 -7.22 6.24
N GLY A 88 -5.99 -6.26 6.86
CA GLY A 88 -4.97 -6.53 7.87
C GLY A 88 -3.53 -6.63 7.39
N PHE A 89 -3.18 -6.25 6.16
CA PHE A 89 -1.77 -6.13 5.77
C PHE A 89 -1.05 -5.08 6.62
N PHE A 90 0.00 -5.50 7.31
CA PHE A 90 0.91 -4.60 8.01
C PHE A 90 2.36 -5.02 7.83
N VAL A 91 3.25 -4.03 7.84
CA VAL A 91 4.70 -4.24 7.86
C VAL A 91 5.30 -3.40 8.97
N SER A 92 6.15 -4.02 9.78
CA SER A 92 6.89 -3.33 10.83
C SER A 92 8.18 -2.72 10.26
N PHE A 93 8.61 -1.62 10.85
CA PHE A 93 9.87 -0.96 10.54
C PHE A 93 10.55 -0.31 11.73
#